data_AF-C0JES9-F1
#
_entry.id   AF-C0JES9-F1
#
_cell.length_a   1.000
_cell.length_b   1.000
_cell.length_c   1.000
_cell.angle_alpha   90.00
_cell.angle_beta   90.00
_cell.angle_gamma   90.00
#
_symmetry.space_group_name_H-M   'P 1'
#
loop_
_entity.id
_entity.type
_entity.pdbx_description
1 polymer ?
#
loop_
_entity_poly.entity_id
_entity_poly.type
_entity_poly.pdbx_seq_one_letter_code
_entity_poly.pdbx_strand_id
1 'polypeptide(L)'
;NSWPTTKSDCESLVVPLSIMYTPLMQFSELPTIPYDPLICSRCGAVLNPYARVDYQSRIWSCPFCFHKNHFPRSYSGITETNLPAELFPTYSAVEYAPPRKSGSTATTPTASASWGNGFNQGLRSMSSNSSFSSLASTVGGGGGV
;
A
#
# COMPACT_ATOMS: atom_id res chain seq x y z
N ASN A 1 -6.52 -0.76 21.62
CA ASN A 1 -7.44 -0.97 20.48
C ASN A 1 -7.57 -2.46 20.23
N SER A 2 -8.79 -3.00 20.32
CA SER A 2 -9.08 -4.43 20.11
C SER A 2 -10.27 -4.54 19.17
N TRP A 3 -10.21 -5.46 18.21
CA TRP A 3 -11.28 -5.65 17.24
C TRP A 3 -12.28 -6.70 17.72
N PRO A 4 -13.58 -6.55 17.43
CA PRO A 4 -14.57 -7.60 17.66
C PRO A 4 -14.20 -8.85 16.83
N THR A 5 -14.33 -10.02 17.43
CA THR A 5 -13.97 -11.30 16.78
C THR A 5 -15.15 -11.93 16.02
N THR A 6 -16.38 -11.47 16.30
CA THR A 6 -17.59 -11.94 15.64
C THR A 6 -18.33 -10.79 14.96
N LYS A 7 -19.16 -11.16 13.97
CA LYS A 7 -20.00 -10.19 13.25
C LYS A 7 -21.05 -9.56 14.16
N SER A 8 -21.65 -10.34 15.07
CA SER A 8 -22.64 -9.84 16.03
C SER A 8 -22.05 -8.80 16.98
N ASP A 9 -20.83 -9.02 17.46
CA ASP A 9 -20.16 -8.06 18.33
C ASP A 9 -19.87 -6.76 17.59
N CYS A 10 -19.47 -6.85 16.31
CA CYS A 10 -19.25 -5.70 15.44
C CYS A 10 -20.55 -4.89 15.22
N GLU A 11 -21.68 -5.57 15.02
CA GLU A 11 -23.00 -4.93 14.84
C GLU A 11 -23.53 -4.29 16.13
N SER A 12 -23.11 -4.78 17.30
CA SER A 12 -23.47 -4.22 18.60
C SER A 12 -22.74 -2.92 18.96
N LEU A 13 -21.73 -2.54 18.17
CA LEU A 13 -20.94 -1.35 18.45
C LEU A 13 -21.76 -0.07 18.23
N VAL A 14 -21.85 0.75 19.29
CA VAL A 14 -22.46 2.10 19.21
C VAL A 14 -21.73 2.99 18.22
N VAL A 15 -20.40 2.83 18.11
CA VAL A 15 -19.55 3.51 17.14
C VAL A 15 -18.96 2.46 16.20
N PRO A 16 -19.14 2.60 14.86
CA PRO A 16 -18.62 1.61 13.92
C PRO A 16 -17.10 1.50 14.02
N LEU A 17 -16.57 0.30 13.82
CA LEU A 17 -15.13 0.08 13.72
C LEU A 17 -14.56 0.94 12.58
N SER A 18 -13.85 2.01 12.94
CA SER A 18 -13.41 3.06 12.02
C SER A 18 -11.97 3.46 12.33
N ILE A 19 -11.28 3.98 11.31
CA ILE A 19 -9.91 4.49 11.43
C ILE A 19 -9.87 5.86 10.80
N MET A 20 -9.32 6.85 11.52
CA MET A 20 -8.91 8.12 10.96
C MET A 20 -7.43 8.04 10.61
N TYR A 21 -7.09 8.23 9.34
CA TYR A 21 -5.74 8.08 8.83
C TYR A 21 -5.30 9.35 8.12
N THR A 22 -4.06 9.77 8.37
CA THR A 22 -3.42 10.93 7.74
C THR A 22 -2.25 10.41 6.89
N PRO A 23 -2.46 10.17 5.58
CA PRO A 23 -1.45 9.55 4.73
C PRO A 23 -0.11 10.28 4.68
N LEU A 24 -0.16 11.62 4.69
CA LEU A 24 1.01 12.50 4.63
C LEU A 24 1.30 13.12 6.00
N MET A 25 1.14 12.34 7.07
CA MET A 25 1.49 12.79 8.41
C MET A 25 2.98 13.14 8.44
N GLN A 26 3.30 14.39 8.75
CA GLN A 26 4.68 14.82 8.87
C GLN A 26 5.30 14.17 10.11
N PHE A 27 6.36 13.39 9.90
CA PHE A 27 7.10 12.72 10.94
C PHE A 27 8.59 12.97 10.70
N SER A 28 9.30 13.48 11.71
CA SER A 28 10.71 13.90 11.57
C SER A 28 11.66 12.74 11.24
N GLU A 29 11.27 11.50 11.57
CA GLU A 29 12.10 10.30 11.44
C GLU A 29 11.55 9.29 10.41
N LEU A 30 10.74 9.72 9.44
CA LEU A 30 10.22 8.79 8.42
C LEU A 30 11.35 8.44 7.44
N PRO A 31 11.83 7.19 7.40
CA PRO A 31 12.91 6.82 6.49
C PRO A 31 12.38 6.83 5.05
N THR A 32 13.03 7.59 4.17
CA THR A 32 12.81 7.49 2.73
C THR A 32 13.63 6.32 2.17
N ILE A 33 12.93 5.32 1.64
CA ILE A 33 13.53 4.11 1.07
C ILE A 33 13.95 4.38 -0.38
N PRO A 34 15.23 4.19 -0.75
CA PRO A 34 15.77 4.59 -2.06
C PRO A 34 15.57 3.55 -3.17
N TYR A 35 14.66 2.60 -3.01
CA TYR A 35 14.41 1.50 -3.95
C TYR A 35 12.91 1.21 -4.08
N ASP A 36 12.52 0.48 -5.13
CA ASP A 36 11.11 0.18 -5.40
C ASP A 36 10.50 -0.80 -4.38
N PRO A 37 9.20 -0.68 -4.06
CA PRO A 37 8.51 -1.56 -3.13
C PRO A 37 8.47 -3.01 -3.64
N LEU A 38 8.60 -3.96 -2.70
CA LEU A 38 8.37 -5.37 -2.99
C LEU A 38 6.87 -5.67 -2.98
N ILE A 39 6.33 -6.02 -4.14
CA ILE A 39 4.90 -6.25 -4.35
C ILE A 39 4.61 -7.74 -4.40
N CYS A 40 3.56 -8.19 -3.70
CA CYS A 40 3.09 -9.55 -3.78
C CYS A 40 2.53 -9.84 -5.18
N SER A 41 3.02 -10.92 -5.81
CA SER A 41 2.62 -11.34 -7.16
C SER A 41 1.15 -11.71 -7.30
N ARG A 42 0.46 -12.02 -6.19
CA ARG A 42 -0.93 -12.48 -6.20
C ARG A 42 -1.96 -11.39 -5.89
N CYS A 43 -1.71 -10.56 -4.86
CA CYS A 43 -2.70 -9.59 -4.38
C CYS A 43 -2.26 -8.12 -4.51
N GLY A 44 -1.03 -7.86 -4.95
CA GLY A 44 -0.52 -6.49 -5.09
C GLY A 44 -0.14 -5.81 -3.77
N ALA A 45 -0.24 -6.50 -2.62
CA ALA A 45 0.15 -5.94 -1.34
C ALA A 45 1.68 -5.74 -1.25
N VAL A 46 2.11 -4.65 -0.62
CA VAL A 46 3.52 -4.33 -0.41
C VAL A 46 4.07 -5.09 0.81
N LEU A 47 5.34 -5.49 0.75
CA LEU A 47 6.08 -6.05 1.88
C LEU A 47 6.01 -5.11 3.08
N ASN A 48 5.78 -5.67 4.26
CA ASN A 48 5.63 -4.92 5.50
C ASN A 48 6.12 -5.77 6.69
N PRO A 49 6.28 -5.19 7.90
CA PRO A 49 6.84 -5.90 9.06
C PRO A 49 6.04 -7.12 9.52
N TYR A 50 4.78 -7.27 9.07
CA TYR A 50 3.92 -8.41 9.44
C TYR A 50 4.10 -9.61 8.51
N ALA A 51 4.88 -9.49 7.44
CA ALA A 51 5.22 -10.61 6.57
C ALA A 51 6.11 -11.63 7.30
N ARG A 52 5.88 -12.91 7.04
CA ARG A 52 6.78 -13.98 7.55
C ARG A 52 7.90 -14.20 6.55
N VAL A 53 9.13 -14.04 7.00
CA VAL A 53 10.33 -14.15 6.15
C VAL A 53 11.10 -15.41 6.50
N ASP A 54 11.40 -16.21 5.48
CA ASP A 54 12.38 -17.29 5.54
C ASP A 54 13.67 -16.80 4.86
N TYR A 55 14.68 -16.51 5.67
CA TYR A 55 15.98 -16.00 5.23
C TYR A 55 16.79 -17.04 4.44
N GLN A 56 16.61 -18.33 4.75
CA GLN A 56 17.39 -19.39 4.12
C GLN A 56 16.92 -19.63 2.68
N SER A 57 15.61 -19.74 2.48
CA SER A 57 15.02 -19.89 1.14
C SER A 57 14.84 -18.56 0.41
N ARG A 58 14.99 -17.43 1.11
CA ARG A 58 14.73 -16.08 0.61
C ARG A 58 13.33 -15.96 0.03
N ILE A 59 12.36 -16.38 0.85
CA ILE A 59 10.94 -16.33 0.56
C ILE A 59 10.24 -15.54 1.66
N TRP A 60 9.27 -14.70 1.28
CA TRP A 60 8.38 -14.05 2.22
C TRP A 60 6.92 -14.44 1.95
N SER A 61 6.17 -14.65 3.02
CA SER A 61 4.74 -14.94 2.99
C SER A 61 3.95 -13.66 3.21
N CYS A 62 3.07 -13.34 2.25
CA CYS A 62 2.22 -12.16 2.32
C CYS A 62 1.23 -12.28 3.50
N PRO A 63 1.11 -11.27 4.39
CA PRO A 63 0.20 -11.33 5.53
C PRO A 63 -1.29 -11.26 5.14
N PHE A 64 -1.60 -10.86 3.90
CA PHE A 64 -2.98 -10.74 3.42
C PHE A 64 -3.49 -12.00 2.72
N CYS A 65 -2.70 -12.55 1.79
CA CYS A 65 -3.13 -13.69 0.95
C CYS A 65 -2.35 -14.98 1.19
N PHE A 66 -1.38 -14.96 2.11
CA PHE A 66 -0.48 -16.08 2.46
C PHE A 66 0.31 -16.66 1.28
N HIS A 67 0.38 -15.93 0.16
CA HIS A 67 1.19 -16.33 -0.98
C HIS A 67 2.68 -16.17 -0.67
N LYS A 68 3.47 -17.13 -1.13
CA LYS A 68 4.93 -17.13 -0.99
C LYS A 68 5.55 -16.40 -2.17
N ASN A 69 6.32 -15.37 -1.88
CA ASN A 69 6.98 -14.52 -2.88
C ASN A 69 8.49 -14.66 -2.69
N HIS A 70 9.24 -14.72 -3.79
CA HIS A 70 10.70 -14.74 -3.75
C HIS A 70 11.25 -13.32 -3.61
N PHE A 71 12.32 -13.15 -2.83
CA PHE A 71 13.07 -11.90 -2.85
C PHE A 71 13.84 -11.73 -4.17
N PRO A 72 13.92 -10.51 -4.73
CA PRO A 72 14.80 -10.20 -5.85
C PRO A 72 16.28 -10.43 -5.51
N ARG A 73 17.12 -10.53 -6.55
CA ARG A 73 18.57 -10.72 -6.38
C ARG A 73 19.25 -9.60 -5.58
N SER A 74 18.72 -8.38 -5.60
CA SER A 74 19.24 -7.25 -4.81
C SER A 74 19.19 -7.49 -3.30
N TYR A 75 18.34 -8.40 -2.83
CA TYR A 75 18.18 -8.79 -1.43
C TYR A 75 18.97 -10.07 -1.10
N SER A 76 20.03 -10.40 -1.86
CA SER A 76 20.81 -11.62 -1.66
C SER A 76 21.47 -11.72 -0.28
N GLY A 77 21.73 -10.59 0.37
CA GLY A 77 22.33 -10.49 1.70
C GLY A 77 21.34 -10.37 2.85
N ILE A 78 20.05 -10.66 2.63
CA ILE A 78 19.04 -10.57 3.69
C ILE A 78 19.31 -11.61 4.78
N THR A 79 19.47 -11.13 6.02
CA THR A 79 19.64 -11.97 7.21
C THR A 79 18.86 -11.36 8.36
N GLU A 80 18.73 -12.09 9.46
CA GLU A 80 18.07 -11.56 10.68
C GLU A 80 18.75 -10.28 11.22
N THR A 81 20.04 -10.11 10.98
CA THR A 81 20.82 -8.93 11.37
C THR A 81 20.88 -7.84 10.29
N ASN A 82 20.54 -8.17 9.04
CA ASN A 82 20.57 -7.26 7.90
C ASN A 82 19.20 -7.25 7.21
N LEU A 83 18.25 -6.61 7.88
CA LEU A 83 16.88 -6.48 7.42
C LEU A 83 16.72 -5.26 6.53
N PRO A 84 15.96 -5.35 5.43
CA PRO A 84 15.52 -4.17 4.69
C PRO A 84 14.65 -3.28 5.57
N ALA A 85 14.60 -2.00 5.23
CA ALA A 85 13.92 -0.97 6.02
C ALA A 85 12.44 -1.33 6.29
N GLU A 86 11.76 -1.98 5.34
CA GLU A 86 10.36 -2.38 5.47
C GLU A 86 10.06 -3.42 6.55
N LEU A 87 11.07 -4.15 7.02
CA LEU A 87 10.88 -5.24 7.98
C LEU A 87 11.17 -4.83 9.42
N PHE A 88 11.67 -3.61 9.65
CA PHE A 88 11.83 -3.13 11.01
C PHE A 88 10.45 -2.85 11.63
N PRO A 89 10.16 -3.38 12.84
CA PRO A 89 8.89 -3.11 13.51
C PRO A 89 8.65 -1.62 13.79
N THR A 90 9.71 -0.83 13.91
CA THR A 90 9.67 0.63 14.10
C THR A 90 9.26 1.39 12.84
N TYR A 91 9.35 0.75 11.67
CA TYR A 91 9.04 1.34 10.36
C TYR A 91 7.73 0.76 9.79
N SER A 92 6.66 0.83 10.58
CA SER A 92 5.32 0.42 10.13
C SER A 92 4.70 1.35 9.07
N ALA A 93 5.24 2.56 8.93
CA ALA A 93 4.99 3.49 7.84
C ALA A 93 6.33 3.91 7.23
N VAL A 94 6.43 3.87 5.90
CA VAL A 94 7.63 4.20 5.14
C VAL A 94 7.24 4.95 3.87
N GLU A 95 8.16 5.77 3.36
CA GLU A 95 8.00 6.45 2.09
C GLU A 95 9.01 5.89 1.08
N TYR A 96 8.53 5.55 -0.11
CA TYR A 96 9.37 5.12 -1.21
C TYR A 96 9.77 6.31 -2.06
N ALA A 97 11.07 6.46 -2.32
CA ALA A 97 11.55 7.48 -3.24
C ALA A 97 10.98 7.20 -4.65
N PRO A 98 10.57 8.24 -5.39
CA PRO A 98 10.15 8.05 -6.76
C PRO A 98 11.29 7.45 -7.60
N PRO A 99 10.98 6.62 -8.61
CA PRO A 99 11.99 6.07 -9.49
C PRO A 99 12.84 7.21 -10.04
N ARG A 100 14.16 7.13 -9.83
CA ARG A 100 15.09 8.14 -10.34
C ARG A 100 14.96 8.09 -11.86
N LYS A 101 14.27 9.06 -12.47
CA LYS A 101 14.41 9.31 -13.91
C LYS A 101 15.90 9.50 -14.11
N SER A 102 16.55 8.55 -14.77
CA SER A 102 17.94 8.69 -15.17
C SER A 102 18.04 10.01 -15.91
N GLY A 103 18.65 11.00 -15.28
CA GLY A 103 18.90 12.28 -15.91
C GLY A 103 19.82 12.01 -17.08
N SER A 104 19.25 11.96 -18.28
CA SER A 104 20.01 12.22 -19.49
C SER A 104 20.62 13.61 -19.31
N THR A 105 21.94 13.66 -19.36
CA THR A 105 22.79 14.84 -19.37
C THR A 105 22.10 16.00 -20.09
N ALA A 106 22.06 17.17 -19.45
CA ALA A 106 21.55 18.40 -20.03
C ALA A 106 22.17 18.64 -21.43
N THR A 107 21.38 18.44 -22.47
CA THR A 107 21.62 19.01 -23.80
C THR A 107 20.32 19.67 -24.23
N THR A 108 20.42 20.99 -24.39
CA THR A 108 19.50 21.95 -25.01
C THR A 108 18.29 21.36 -25.76
N PRO A 109 17.04 21.75 -25.46
CA PRO A 109 15.90 21.31 -26.24
C PRO A 109 15.82 22.15 -27.52
N THR A 110 16.29 21.62 -28.64
CA THR A 110 15.81 22.05 -29.96
C THR A 110 14.56 21.23 -30.26
N ALA A 111 13.44 21.93 -30.44
CA ALA A 111 12.12 21.36 -30.62
C ALA A 111 12.00 20.52 -31.90
N SER A 112 11.50 19.28 -31.77
CA SER A 112 10.56 18.66 -32.74
C SER A 112 10.22 17.23 -32.32
N ALA A 113 9.01 16.99 -31.81
CA ALA A 113 8.21 15.80 -32.11
C ALA A 113 6.85 15.88 -31.41
N SER A 114 5.86 16.21 -32.24
CA SER A 114 4.42 16.23 -32.04
C SER A 114 3.85 15.03 -31.28
N TRP A 115 3.09 15.30 -30.22
CA TRP A 115 2.00 14.44 -29.74
C TRP A 115 0.71 15.26 -29.84
N GLY A 116 0.03 15.12 -30.98
CA GLY A 116 -1.32 15.61 -31.17
C GLY A 116 -2.30 14.68 -30.45
N ASN A 117 -2.98 15.21 -29.43
CA ASN A 117 -4.44 15.25 -29.37
C ASN A 117 -4.87 15.97 -28.09
N GLY A 118 -5.53 17.12 -28.27
CA GLY A 118 -5.98 17.97 -27.19
C GLY A 118 -7.19 17.42 -26.46
N PHE A 119 -7.26 17.72 -25.17
CA PHE A 119 -8.49 18.13 -24.50
C PHE A 119 -8.11 19.12 -23.40
N ASN A 120 -8.25 20.39 -23.75
CA ASN A 120 -8.15 21.52 -22.85
C ASN A 120 -9.53 21.67 -22.19
N GLN A 121 -9.71 21.34 -20.90
CA GLN A 121 -10.75 21.93 -20.03
C GLN A 121 -10.48 21.66 -18.54
N GLY A 122 -10.15 22.75 -17.81
CA GLY A 122 -10.65 23.01 -16.46
C GLY A 122 -9.85 22.49 -15.27
N LEU A 123 -9.15 23.40 -14.59
CA LEU A 123 -8.86 23.26 -13.15
C LEU A 123 -10.18 22.99 -12.41
N ARG A 124 -10.32 21.81 -11.80
CA ARG A 124 -11.35 21.55 -10.80
C ARG A 124 -10.66 21.27 -9.48
N SER A 125 -10.91 22.17 -8.53
CA SER A 125 -10.59 22.02 -7.11
C SER A 125 -11.05 20.65 -6.63
N MET A 126 -10.19 19.91 -5.94
CA MET A 126 -10.50 18.59 -5.40
C MET A 126 -11.29 18.79 -4.09
N SER A 127 -12.61 18.85 -4.18
CA SER A 127 -13.47 18.79 -3.00
C SER A 127 -13.47 17.35 -2.49
N SER A 128 -12.90 17.13 -1.31
CA SER A 128 -12.92 15.85 -0.61
C SER A 128 -14.36 15.42 -0.32
N ASN A 129 -14.87 14.43 -1.05
CA ASN A 129 -16.14 13.79 -0.75
C ASN A 129 -15.82 12.44 -0.09
N SER A 130 -16.01 12.35 1.22
CA SER A 130 -15.91 11.08 1.95
C SER A 130 -17.14 10.24 1.66
N SER A 131 -17.00 9.22 0.80
CA SER A 131 -18.04 8.21 0.60
C SER A 131 -17.95 7.16 1.70
N PHE A 132 -18.99 7.07 2.53
CA PHE A 132 -19.26 5.90 3.36
C PHE A 132 -19.94 4.85 2.48
N SER A 133 -19.34 3.68 2.34
CA SER A 133 -19.97 2.53 1.68
C SER A 133 -20.39 1.54 2.76
N SER A 134 -21.66 1.58 3.14
CA SER A 134 -22.27 0.59 4.03
C SER A 134 -22.67 -0.64 3.21
N LEU A 135 -22.06 -1.79 3.46
CA LEU A 135 -22.51 -3.06 2.89
C LEU A 135 -23.78 -3.52 3.63
N ALA A 136 -24.95 -3.08 3.18
CA ALA A 136 -26.22 -3.63 3.63
C ALA A 136 -26.44 -5.00 2.98
N SER A 137 -26.41 -6.07 3.77
CA SER A 137 -26.85 -7.40 3.34
C SER A 137 -28.38 -7.45 3.40
N THR A 138 -29.05 -7.46 2.25
CA THR A 138 -30.50 -7.66 2.14
C THR A 138 -30.87 -9.06 2.63
N VAL A 139 -31.59 -9.15 3.75
CA VAL A 139 -32.33 -10.35 4.14
C VAL A 139 -33.58 -10.43 3.26
N GLY A 140 -33.57 -11.33 2.28
CA GLY A 140 -34.76 -11.68 1.50
C GLY A 140 -35.73 -12.47 2.37
N GLY A 141 -36.73 -11.77 2.93
CA GLY A 141 -37.92 -12.40 3.50
C GLY A 141 -38.87 -12.85 2.39
N GLY A 142 -39.32 -14.10 2.47
CA GLY A 142 -40.39 -14.64 1.64
C GLY A 142 -41.16 -15.68 2.44
N GLY A 143 -42.22 -15.23 3.12
CA GLY A 143 -43.28 -16.10 3.64
C GLY A 143 -44.35 -16.33 2.58
N GLY A 144 -45.03 -17.47 2.64
CA GLY A 144 -46.19 -17.74 1.80
C GLY A 144 -46.70 -19.18 1.92
N VAL A 145 -47.75 -19.31 2.74
CA VAL A 145 -48.80 -20.36 2.85
C VAL A 145 -48.43 -21.83 3.09
#